data_AF-A0A3D5SUI0-F1
#
_entry.id   AF-A0A3D5SUI0-F1
#
_cell.length_a   1.000
_cell.length_b   1.000
_cell.length_c   1.000
_cell.angle_alpha   90.00
_cell.angle_beta   90.00
_cell.angle_gamma   90.00
#
_symmetry.space_group_name_H-M   'P 1'
#
loop_
_entity.id
_entity.type
_entity.pdbx_description
1 polymer ?
#
loop_
_entity_poly.entity_id
_entity_poly.type
_entity_poly.pdbx_seq_one_letter_code
_entity_poly.pdbx_strand_id
1 'polypeptide(L)'
;FWRNVVDGRNYVWVMDGAAHAETQLPSVGTGFQVVAVADFNGDGRMDLLWRNSTDGRNYVWLMNAGGTSRTEAQLPNVPAAFEVAGVGDFNFDGKADLL
;
A
#
# COMPACT_ATOMS: atom_id res chain seq x y z
N PHE A 1 5.60 -1.27 -8.69
CA PHE A 1 6.19 -1.29 -7.34
C PHE A 1 6.93 -2.61 -7.17
N TRP A 2 8.16 -2.58 -6.67
CA TRP A 2 9.01 -3.73 -6.45
C TRP A 2 9.39 -3.80 -4.97
N ARG A 3 9.27 -4.98 -4.37
CA ARG A 3 9.62 -5.23 -2.98
C ARG A 3 10.61 -6.37 -2.87
N ASN A 4 11.66 -6.17 -2.09
CA ASN A 4 12.52 -7.24 -1.66
C ASN A 4 11.96 -7.83 -0.35
N VAL A 5 11.45 -9.05 -0.43
CA VAL A 5 10.84 -9.75 0.72
C VAL A 5 11.86 -10.26 1.74
N VAL A 6 13.15 -10.26 1.40
CA VAL A 6 14.24 -10.74 2.25
C VAL A 6 14.79 -9.63 3.14
N ASP A 7 14.95 -8.42 2.60
CA ASP A 7 15.54 -7.28 3.33
C ASP A 7 14.59 -6.09 3.54
N GLY A 8 13.37 -6.18 3.00
CA GLY A 8 12.33 -5.19 3.21
C GLY A 8 12.43 -3.92 2.37
N ARG A 9 13.44 -3.80 1.49
CA ARG A 9 13.57 -2.65 0.57
C ARG A 9 12.42 -2.58 -0.41
N ASN A 10 12.04 -1.35 -0.77
CA ASN A 10 10.93 -1.06 -1.66
C ASN A 10 11.36 -0.05 -2.73
N TYR A 11 10.95 -0.29 -3.97
CA TYR A 11 11.19 0.56 -5.10
C TYR A 11 9.88 0.83 -5.83
N VAL A 12 9.66 2.07 -6.24
CA VAL A 12 8.59 2.43 -7.16
C VAL A 12 9.20 2.77 -8.51
N TRP A 13 8.61 2.22 -9.56
CA TRP A 13 8.90 2.59 -10.94
C TRP A 13 7.72 3.38 -11.45
N VAL A 14 7.94 4.66 -11.72
CA VAL A 14 6.95 5.54 -12.35
C VAL A 14 7.17 5.43 -13.85
N MET A 15 6.18 4.92 -14.56
CA MET A 15 6.27 4.59 -15.98
C MET A 15 5.92 5.80 -16.86
N ASP A 16 6.67 5.99 -17.94
CA ASP A 16 6.34 6.85 -19.07
C ASP A 16 6.53 6.04 -20.36
N GLY A 17 5.46 5.38 -20.80
CA GLY A 17 5.53 4.36 -21.84
C GLY A 17 6.49 3.23 -21.47
N ALA A 18 7.54 3.04 -22.27
CA ALA A 18 8.59 2.04 -22.02
C ALA A 18 9.72 2.55 -21.09
N ALA A 19 9.80 3.87 -20.86
CA ALA A 19 10.74 4.44 -19.91
C ALA A 19 10.17 4.37 -18.49
N HIS A 20 11.06 4.42 -17.49
CA HIS A 20 10.64 4.59 -16.11
C HIS A 20 11.64 5.43 -15.32
N ALA A 21 11.14 6.13 -14.31
CA ALA A 21 11.95 6.67 -13.23
C ALA A 21 11.84 5.74 -12.01
N GLU A 22 12.98 5.41 -11.41
CA GLU A 22 13.04 4.62 -10.18
C GLU A 22 13.16 5.54 -8.96
N THR A 23 12.46 5.21 -7.88
CA THR A 23 12.65 5.82 -6.57
C THR A 23 12.62 4.74 -5.49
N GLN A 24 13.60 4.77 -4.59
CA GLN A 24 13.59 3.91 -3.41
C GLN A 24 12.70 4.53 -2.33
N LEU A 25 11.72 3.76 -1.86
CA LEU A 25 10.85 4.12 -0.74
C LEU A 25 11.38 3.50 0.57
N PRO A 26 10.94 3.97 1.75
CA PRO A 26 11.36 3.42 3.03
C PRO A 26 11.21 1.89 3.08
N SER A 27 12.17 1.20 3.69
CA SER A 27 12.04 -0.22 3.95
C SER A 27 10.95 -0.48 4.99
N VAL A 28 10.27 -1.62 4.87
CA VAL A 28 9.34 -2.12 5.91
C VAL A 28 9.67 -3.55 6.26
N GLY A 29 9.36 -3.94 7.49
CA GLY A 29 9.67 -5.27 8.03
C GLY A 29 9.22 -6.40 7.10
N THR A 30 10.00 -7.48 7.04
CA THR A 30 9.83 -8.57 6.07
C THR A 30 8.49 -9.30 6.17
N GLY A 31 7.84 -9.27 7.34
CA GLY A 31 6.48 -9.80 7.53
C GLY A 31 5.38 -9.01 6.81
N PHE A 32 5.66 -7.79 6.33
CA PHE A 32 4.69 -6.97 5.60
C PHE A 32 4.64 -7.31 4.11
N GLN A 33 3.42 -7.35 3.58
CA GLN A 33 3.07 -7.52 2.17
C GLN A 33 2.09 -6.42 1.75
N VAL A 34 2.17 -5.99 0.48
CA VAL A 34 1.12 -5.18 -0.13
C VAL A 34 -0.02 -6.13 -0.49
N VAL A 35 -1.19 -5.90 0.10
CA VAL A 35 -2.37 -6.76 -0.09
C VAL A 35 -3.45 -6.09 -0.94
N ALA A 36 -3.39 -4.76 -1.12
CA ALA A 36 -4.26 -4.06 -2.06
C ALA A 36 -3.64 -2.75 -2.56
N VAL A 37 -4.17 -2.28 -3.69
CA VAL A 37 -3.85 -0.99 -4.30
C VAL A 37 -5.17 -0.32 -4.66
N ALA A 38 -5.46 0.84 -4.07
CA ALA A 38 -6.69 1.59 -4.29
C ALA A 38 -6.53 3.03 -3.80
N ASP A 39 -7.44 3.93 -4.16
CA ASP A 39 -7.47 5.30 -3.63
C ASP A 39 -8.13 5.32 -2.25
N PHE A 40 -7.34 5.31 -1.17
CA PHE A 40 -7.85 5.19 0.19
C PHE A 40 -8.19 6.54 0.83
N ASN A 41 -7.72 7.66 0.24
CA ASN A 41 -7.95 8.99 0.79
C ASN A 41 -8.84 9.89 -0.10
N GLY A 42 -9.20 9.44 -1.31
CA GLY A 42 -10.08 10.12 -2.24
C GLY A 42 -9.39 11.23 -3.02
N ASP A 43 -8.07 11.17 -3.20
CA ASP A 43 -7.29 12.21 -3.84
C ASP A 43 -7.02 11.97 -5.35
N GLY A 44 -7.61 10.90 -5.88
CA GLY A 44 -7.51 10.46 -7.27
C GLY A 44 -6.26 9.64 -7.56
N ARG A 45 -5.49 9.24 -6.54
CA ARG A 45 -4.24 8.47 -6.70
C ARG A 45 -4.34 7.11 -6.03
N MET A 46 -3.60 6.16 -6.57
CA MET A 46 -3.54 4.82 -6.02
C MET A 46 -2.54 4.77 -4.86
N ASP A 47 -3.02 4.32 -3.72
CA ASP A 47 -2.30 4.10 -2.47
C ASP A 47 -2.01 2.59 -2.27
N LEU A 48 -1.20 2.23 -1.28
CA LEU A 48 -0.86 0.83 -0.98
C LEU A 48 -1.35 0.41 0.40
N LEU A 49 -2.16 -0.65 0.47
CA LEU A 49 -2.50 -1.29 1.75
C LEU A 49 -1.46 -2.35 2.07
N TRP A 50 -0.83 -2.21 3.24
CA TRP A 50 0.11 -3.16 3.78
C TRP A 50 -0.49 -3.95 4.93
N ARG A 51 -0.21 -5.24 4.95
CA ARG A 51 -0.57 -6.16 6.02
C ARG A 51 0.63 -6.98 6.44
N ASN A 52 0.84 -7.11 7.75
CA ASN A 52 1.76 -8.07 8.32
C ASN A 52 1.01 -9.35 8.67
N SER A 53 1.28 -10.42 7.93
CA SER A 53 0.60 -11.70 8.10
C SER A 53 0.99 -12.43 9.38
N THR A 54 2.04 -11.98 10.08
CA THR A 54 2.54 -12.63 11.30
C THR A 54 1.96 -12.01 12.56
N ASP A 55 1.84 -10.69 12.61
CA ASP A 55 1.39 -9.95 13.82
C ASP A 55 0.10 -9.14 13.62
N GLY A 56 -0.48 -9.17 12.41
CA GLY A 56 -1.78 -8.57 12.14
C GLY A 56 -1.78 -7.06 12.02
N ARG A 57 -0.61 -6.40 12.03
CA ARG A 57 -0.49 -4.95 11.82
C ARG A 57 -0.83 -4.57 10.38
N ASN A 58 -1.52 -3.44 10.22
CA ASN A 58 -1.91 -2.92 8.92
C ASN A 58 -1.60 -1.42 8.84
N TYR A 59 -1.18 -0.95 7.68
CA TYR A 59 -1.09 0.48 7.40
C TYR A 59 -1.33 0.74 5.92
N VAL A 60 -1.76 1.96 5.62
CA VAL A 60 -1.86 2.47 4.25
C VAL A 60 -0.68 3.40 3.99
N TRP A 61 -0.02 3.21 2.86
CA TRP A 61 0.86 4.22 2.30
C TRP A 61 0.06 5.09 1.35
N LEU A 62 -0.17 6.32 1.79
CA LEU A 62 -0.81 7.34 0.96
C LEU A 62 0.25 7.94 0.05
N MET A 63 0.12 7.73 -1.25
CA MET A 63 1.14 8.10 -2.23
C MET A 63 0.98 9.56 -2.63
N ASN A 64 2.10 10.27 -2.78
CA ASN A 64 2.07 11.66 -3.21
C ASN A 64 1.70 11.82 -4.70
N ALA A 65 1.48 13.07 -5.11
CA ALA A 65 1.47 13.44 -6.52
C ALA A 65 2.81 13.05 -7.17
N GLY A 66 2.76 12.18 -8.18
CA GLY A 66 3.94 11.62 -8.86
C GLY A 66 4.35 10.23 -8.37
N GLY A 67 3.80 9.73 -7.26
CA GLY A 67 3.99 8.34 -6.82
C GLY A 67 5.41 8.00 -6.35
N THR A 68 6.22 8.99 -5.96
CA THR A 68 7.64 8.83 -5.57
C THR A 68 7.89 9.00 -4.08
N SER A 69 6.89 9.42 -3.31
CA SER A 69 6.96 9.49 -1.85
C SER A 69 5.61 9.09 -1.24
N ARG A 70 5.60 8.89 0.08
CA ARG A 70 4.41 8.45 0.81
C ARG A 70 4.30 9.13 2.17
N THR A 71 3.06 9.31 2.63
CA THR A 71 2.76 9.37 4.06
C THR A 71 2.20 8.03 4.53
N GLU A 72 2.08 7.83 5.85
CA GLU A 72 1.61 6.57 6.43
C GLU A 72 0.39 6.82 7.31
N ALA A 73 -0.66 6.05 7.08
CA ALA A 73 -1.81 5.95 7.97
C ALA A 73 -1.82 4.57 8.64
N GLN A 74 -1.71 4.54 9.97
CA GLN A 74 -1.81 3.29 10.73
C GLN A 74 -3.28 2.88 10.80
N LEU A 75 -3.55 1.60 10.55
CA LEU A 75 -4.87 1.00 10.70
C LEU A 75 -4.90 0.10 11.94
N PRO A 76 -6.10 -0.25 12.45
CA PRO A 76 -6.21 -1.21 13.54
C PRO A 76 -5.53 -2.55 13.22
N ASN A 77 -5.03 -3.21 14.27
CA ASN A 77 -4.55 -4.57 14.15
C ASN A 77 -5.73 -5.51 13.93
N VAL A 78 -5.58 -6.42 12.97
CA VAL A 78 -6.54 -7.48 12.68
C VAL A 78 -5.79 -8.80 12.77
N PRO A 79 -6.22 -9.78 13.61
CA PRO A 79 -5.47 -11.00 13.89
C PRO A 79 -4.96 -11.69 12.61
N ALA A 80 -3.79 -12.31 12.69
CA ALA A 80 -3.09 -12.92 11.56
C ALA A 80 -3.92 -13.96 10.77
N ALA A 81 -4.92 -14.58 11.41
CA ALA A 81 -5.81 -15.57 10.79
C ALA A 81 -6.82 -14.96 9.79
N PHE A 82 -6.98 -13.63 9.76
CA PHE A 82 -7.85 -12.95 8.80
C PHE A 82 -7.06 -12.49 7.58
N GLU A 83 -7.77 -12.30 6.47
CA GLU A 83 -7.26 -11.69 5.25
C GLU A 83 -8.15 -10.52 4.84
N VAL A 84 -7.67 -9.71 3.90
CA VAL A 84 -8.50 -8.70 3.24
C VAL A 84 -9.30 -9.43 2.16
N ALA A 85 -10.61 -9.56 2.35
CA ALA A 85 -11.50 -10.25 1.45
C ALA A 85 -11.87 -9.40 0.23
N GLY A 86 -11.85 -8.07 0.37
CA GLY A 86 -12.12 -7.17 -0.74
C GLY A 86 -11.71 -5.72 -0.48
N VAL A 87 -11.58 -4.96 -1.57
CA VAL A 87 -11.36 -3.52 -1.55
C VAL A 87 -12.29 -2.86 -2.58
N GLY A 88 -12.97 -1.80 -2.18
CA GLY A 88 -13.89 -1.05 -3.04
C GLY A 88 -14.60 0.06 -2.28
N ASP A 89 -15.19 1.01 -2.99
CA ASP A 89 -15.99 2.08 -2.38
C ASP A 89 -17.39 1.54 -2.06
N PHE A 90 -17.60 1.07 -0.82
CA PHE A 90 -18.86 0.43 -0.40
C PHE A 90 -19.87 1.45 0.09
N ASN A 91 -19.42 2.64 0.50
CA ASN A 91 -20.26 3.67 1.08
C ASN A 91 -20.52 4.87 0.13
N PHE A 92 -19.91 4.87 -1.07
CA PHE A 92 -20.01 5.89 -2.11
C PHE A 92 -19.45 7.26 -1.71
N ASP A 93 -18.44 7.31 -0.84
CA ASP A 93 -17.75 8.56 -0.44
C ASP A 93 -16.55 8.91 -1.34
N GLY A 94 -16.27 8.08 -2.35
CA GLY A 94 -15.15 8.26 -3.27
C GLY A 94 -13.82 7.75 -2.73
N LYS A 95 -13.82 7.02 -1.61
CA LYS A 95 -12.63 6.38 -1.03
C LYS A 95 -12.82 4.88 -0.98
N ALA A 96 -11.73 4.15 -1.14
CA ALA A 96 -11.75 2.71 -1.04
C ALA A 96 -11.96 2.27 0.42
N ASP A 97 -12.96 1.42 0.63
CA ASP A 97 -13.21 0.68 1.87
C ASP A 97 -12.57 -0.72 1.82
N LEU A 98 -12.53 -1.39 2.98
CA LEU A 98 -12.01 -2.75 3.16
C LEU A 98 -13.11 -3.71 3.60
N LEU A 99 -13.11 -4.91 3.03
CA LEU A 99 -13.95 -6.06 3.41
C LEU A 99 -13.09 -7.18 3.99
#